data_AF-A0A819W8B1-F1
#
_entry.id   AF-A0A819W8B1-F1
#
_cell.length_a   1.000
_cell.length_b   1.000
_cell.length_c   1.000
_cell.angle_alpha   90.00
_cell.angle_beta   90.00
_cell.angle_gamma   90.00
#
_symmetry.space_group_name_H-M   'P 1'
#
loop_
_entity.id
_entity.type
_entity.pdbx_description
1 polymer ?
#
loop_
_entity_poly.entity_id
_entity_poly.type
_entity_poly.pdbx_seq_one_letter_code
_entity_poly.pdbx_strand_id
1 'polypeptide(L)'
;KALIDGFKNVSGAFGGQNTPAIFRNIEISGILQGRRLGLCTLNEYRSYLKLKKYQSFHELNPMLSEQLGKLYNTIDDVELYPGLLCERKKPAIGGSGLCANYTTSFAILADAVALVRGDRFYSKDATYYNLTKFGMEDSQVIDTVDFGTLIGRKLILRHLNGVYSQNNVYAIFPFTIPDETQKHLGETRTNYDFTLPL
;
A
#
# COMPACT_ATOMS: atom_id res chain seq x y z
N LYS A 1 -11.86 -2.12 -21.07
CA LYS A 1 -12.38 -0.76 -20.75
C LYS A 1 -12.27 -0.40 -19.26
N ALA A 2 -13.04 -1.00 -18.34
CA ALA A 2 -13.00 -0.61 -16.91
C ALA A 2 -11.59 -0.67 -16.27
N LEU A 3 -10.80 -1.70 -16.57
CA LEU A 3 -9.39 -1.77 -16.12
C LEU A 3 -8.54 -0.63 -16.68
N ILE A 4 -8.68 -0.32 -17.97
CA ILE A 4 -7.95 0.75 -18.66
C ILE A 4 -8.28 2.11 -18.04
N ASP A 5 -9.55 2.36 -17.77
CA ASP A 5 -10.00 3.59 -17.10
C ASP A 5 -9.49 3.63 -15.65
N GLY A 6 -9.50 2.49 -14.97
CA GLY A 6 -8.94 2.33 -13.62
C GLY A 6 -7.45 2.66 -13.52
N PHE A 7 -6.65 2.23 -14.50
CA PHE A 7 -5.20 2.51 -14.54
C PHE A 7 -4.86 4.00 -14.70
N LYS A 8 -5.84 4.83 -15.08
CA LYS A 8 -5.68 6.29 -15.20
C LYS A 8 -6.14 7.04 -13.96
N ASN A 9 -6.82 6.36 -13.02
CA ASN A 9 -7.40 6.98 -11.84
C ASN A 9 -6.44 6.85 -10.65
N VAL A 10 -5.92 8.00 -10.20
CA VAL A 10 -5.03 8.07 -9.03
C VAL A 10 -5.86 7.98 -7.74
N SER A 11 -5.45 7.07 -6.85
CA SER A 11 -6.06 6.94 -5.52
C SER A 11 -5.68 8.11 -4.60
N GLY A 12 -6.50 8.36 -3.57
CA GLY A 12 -6.20 9.36 -2.55
C GLY A 12 -4.91 9.04 -1.78
N ALA A 13 -4.10 10.05 -1.50
CA ALA A 13 -2.91 9.88 -0.68
C ALA A 13 -3.24 9.58 0.79
N PHE A 14 -2.33 8.92 1.51
CA PHE A 14 -2.43 8.79 2.96
C PHE A 14 -2.35 10.15 3.67
N GLY A 15 -3.02 10.27 4.81
CA GLY A 15 -2.99 11.44 5.68
C GLY A 15 -4.38 11.94 6.06
N GLY A 16 -4.41 12.80 7.08
CA GLY A 16 -5.68 13.32 7.60
C GLY A 16 -6.38 14.24 6.62
N GLN A 17 -7.70 14.39 6.81
CA GLN A 17 -8.60 15.18 5.96
C GLN A 17 -8.67 14.73 4.49
N ASN A 18 -8.30 13.49 4.17
CA ASN A 18 -8.36 12.95 2.81
C ASN A 18 -9.45 11.86 2.62
N THR A 19 -10.37 11.73 3.57
CA THR A 19 -11.50 10.79 3.49
C THR A 19 -12.71 11.47 2.85
N PRO A 20 -13.32 10.90 1.78
CA PRO A 20 -14.56 11.39 1.19
C PRO A 20 -15.69 11.53 2.22
N ALA A 21 -16.48 12.61 2.11
CA ALA A 21 -17.57 12.91 3.05
C ALA A 21 -18.61 11.79 3.18
N ILE A 22 -18.84 11.02 2.11
CA ILE A 22 -19.76 9.88 2.10
C ILE A 22 -19.34 8.76 3.08
N PHE A 23 -18.05 8.65 3.42
CA PHE A 23 -17.54 7.66 4.38
C PHE A 23 -17.56 8.13 5.83
N ARG A 24 -18.10 9.32 6.13
CA ARG A 24 -18.15 9.86 7.50
C ARG A 24 -18.72 8.87 8.53
N ASN A 25 -19.82 8.18 8.20
CA ASN A 25 -20.45 7.22 9.11
C ASN A 25 -19.57 5.98 9.35
N ILE A 26 -18.77 5.60 8.36
CA ILE A 26 -17.82 4.48 8.45
C ILE A 26 -16.67 4.87 9.39
N GLU A 27 -16.10 6.07 9.22
CA GLU A 27 -15.02 6.58 10.08
C GLU A 27 -15.46 6.69 11.55
N ILE A 28 -16.64 7.25 11.81
CA ILE A 28 -17.21 7.33 13.17
C ILE A 28 -17.39 5.92 13.75
N SER A 29 -17.91 4.97 12.96
CA SER A 29 -18.08 3.58 13.39
C SER A 29 -16.73 2.91 13.71
N GLY A 30 -15.70 3.18 12.91
CA GLY A 30 -14.33 2.69 13.13
C GLY A 30 -13.73 3.22 14.45
N ILE A 31 -13.87 4.52 14.72
CA ILE A 31 -13.44 5.13 15.99
C ILE A 31 -14.17 4.48 17.17
N LEU A 32 -15.50 4.38 17.11
CA LEU A 32 -16.31 3.76 18.18
C LEU A 32 -15.98 2.28 18.37
N GLN A 33 -15.69 1.55 17.29
CA GLN A 33 -15.25 0.16 17.37
C GLN A 33 -13.87 0.05 18.03
N GLY A 34 -12.92 0.91 17.67
CA GLY A 34 -11.60 0.95 18.31
C GLY A 34 -11.71 1.16 19.83
N ARG A 35 -12.57 2.08 20.26
CA ARG A 35 -12.86 2.31 21.69
C ARG A 35 -13.47 1.09 22.37
N ARG A 36 -14.47 0.44 21.74
CA ARG A 36 -15.12 -0.76 22.28
C ARG A 36 -14.17 -1.96 22.42
N LEU A 37 -13.24 -2.09 21.49
CA LEU A 37 -12.20 -3.14 21.54
C LEU A 37 -11.09 -2.81 22.55
N GLY A 38 -11.08 -1.60 23.13
CA GLY A 38 -10.02 -1.17 24.03
C GLY A 38 -8.68 -1.04 23.33
N LEU A 39 -8.65 -0.55 22.09
CA LEU A 39 -7.40 -0.31 21.39
C LEU A 39 -6.54 0.70 22.17
N CYS A 40 -5.23 0.47 22.14
CA CYS A 40 -4.24 1.37 22.71
C CYS A 40 -4.22 2.74 22.02
N THR A 41 -3.47 3.69 22.58
CA THR A 41 -3.20 4.98 21.94
C THR A 41 -2.11 4.85 20.87
N LEU A 42 -1.99 5.84 19.99
CA LEU A 42 -0.97 5.86 18.95
C LEU A 42 0.44 5.77 19.54
N ASN A 43 0.72 6.48 20.65
CA ASN A 43 2.04 6.48 21.28
C ASN A 43 2.36 5.17 22.00
N GLU A 44 1.36 4.50 22.59
CA GLU A 44 1.52 3.14 23.13
C GLU A 44 1.87 2.14 22.01
N TYR A 45 1.16 2.19 20.90
CA TYR A 45 1.42 1.33 19.74
C TYR A 45 2.80 1.57 19.13
N ARG A 46 3.21 2.84 18.98
CA ARG A 46 4.56 3.21 18.54
C ARG A 46 5.62 2.67 19.49
N SER A 47 5.40 2.77 20.80
CA SER A 47 6.30 2.19 21.81
C SER A 47 6.45 0.68 21.66
N TYR A 48 5.33 -0.02 21.43
CA TYR A 48 5.31 -1.47 21.19
C TYR A 48 6.13 -1.85 19.96
N LEU A 49 6.00 -1.09 18.87
CA LEU A 49 6.80 -1.25 17.64
C LEU A 49 8.25 -0.73 17.77
N LYS A 50 8.67 -0.26 18.95
CA LYS A 50 9.99 0.37 19.20
C LYS A 50 10.25 1.61 18.34
N LEU A 51 9.19 2.34 18.00
CA LEU A 51 9.23 3.60 17.29
C LEU A 51 9.27 4.78 18.27
N LYS A 52 9.84 5.91 17.84
CA LYS A 52 9.86 7.15 18.63
C LYS A 52 8.43 7.62 18.92
N LYS A 53 8.05 7.77 20.18
CA LYS A 53 6.79 8.42 20.57
C LYS A 53 6.77 9.89 20.13
N TYR A 54 5.62 10.35 19.66
CA TYR A 54 5.41 11.76 19.38
C TYR A 54 5.36 12.57 20.67
N GLN A 55 6.03 13.72 20.69
CA GLN A 55 6.12 14.61 21.85
C GLN A 55 5.15 15.79 21.76
N SER A 56 4.54 16.02 20.59
CA SER A 56 3.57 17.08 20.37
C SER A 56 2.66 16.79 19.17
N PHE A 57 1.50 17.44 19.10
CA PHE A 57 0.61 17.37 17.93
C PHE A 57 1.30 17.89 16.65
N HIS A 58 2.20 18.86 16.78
CA HIS A 58 2.98 19.38 15.66
C HIS A 58 3.95 18.34 15.10
N GLU A 59 4.57 17.52 15.95
CA GLU A 59 5.45 16.44 15.49
C GLU A 59 4.66 15.34 14.75
N LEU A 60 3.44 15.02 15.23
CA LEU A 60 2.55 14.07 14.58
C LEU A 60 2.12 14.55 13.18
N ASN A 61 1.59 15.76 13.11
CA ASN A 61 1.21 16.41 11.86
C ASN A 61 1.08 17.94 12.02
N PRO A 62 2.02 18.73 11.47
CA PRO A 62 1.97 20.19 11.56
C PRO A 62 0.67 20.81 11.05
N MET A 63 0.05 20.24 10.02
CA MET A 63 -1.16 20.77 9.39
C MET A 63 -2.43 20.53 10.20
N LEU A 64 -2.38 19.59 11.15
CA LEU A 64 -3.53 19.18 11.97
C LEU A 64 -3.34 19.52 13.45
N SER A 65 -2.21 20.14 13.81
CA SER A 65 -1.81 20.33 15.20
C SER A 65 -2.86 21.09 16.01
N GLU A 66 -3.47 22.12 15.43
CA GLU A 66 -4.49 22.94 16.11
C GLU A 66 -5.80 22.16 16.29
N GLN A 67 -6.27 21.47 15.25
CA GLN A 67 -7.50 20.67 15.32
C GLN A 67 -7.35 19.50 16.30
N LEU A 68 -6.18 18.85 16.32
CA LEU A 68 -5.87 17.78 17.27
C LEU A 68 -5.87 18.30 18.71
N GLY A 69 -5.28 19.47 18.96
CA GLY A 69 -5.29 20.10 20.28
C GLY A 69 -6.68 20.57 20.76
N LYS A 70 -7.66 20.69 19.86
CA LYS A 70 -9.07 20.92 20.22
C LYS A 70 -9.81 19.62 20.58
N LEU A 71 -9.32 18.47 20.12
CA LEU A 71 -9.97 17.18 20.28
C LEU A 71 -9.38 16.34 21.42
N TYR A 72 -8.08 16.49 21.68
CA TYR A 72 -7.32 15.73 22.67
C TYR A 72 -6.61 16.69 23.63
N ASN A 73 -6.49 16.30 24.90
CA ASN A 73 -5.80 17.11 25.90
C ASN A 73 -4.27 17.06 25.71
N THR A 74 -3.74 15.86 25.46
CA THR A 74 -2.30 15.61 25.28
C THR A 74 -2.03 14.74 24.06
N ILE A 75 -0.77 14.72 23.61
CA ILE A 75 -0.35 13.88 22.48
C ILE A 75 -0.50 12.38 22.77
N ASP A 76 -0.43 11.98 24.05
CA ASP A 76 -0.57 10.59 24.47
C ASP A 76 -2.03 10.12 24.46
N ASP A 77 -3.01 11.02 24.41
CA ASP A 77 -4.45 10.70 24.35
C ASP A 77 -4.93 10.35 22.93
N VAL A 78 -4.08 10.54 21.91
CA VAL A 78 -4.47 10.30 20.51
C VAL A 78 -4.73 8.82 20.29
N GLU A 79 -5.99 8.46 20.03
CA GLU A 79 -6.44 7.09 19.78
C GLU A 79 -5.73 6.49 18.54
N LEU A 80 -5.49 5.17 18.56
CA LEU A 80 -4.75 4.50 17.50
C LEU A 80 -5.38 4.70 16.10
N TYR A 81 -6.67 4.39 15.93
CA TYR A 81 -7.31 4.44 14.60
C TYR A 81 -7.27 5.83 13.94
N PRO A 82 -7.84 6.90 14.54
CA PRO A 82 -7.75 8.23 13.94
C PRO A 82 -6.32 8.78 13.96
N GLY A 83 -5.48 8.38 14.93
CA GLY A 83 -4.07 8.74 14.99
C GLY A 83 -3.28 8.25 13.77
N LEU A 84 -3.49 7.00 13.35
CA LEU A 84 -2.89 6.44 12.14
C LEU A 84 -3.34 7.20 10.88
N LEU A 85 -4.61 7.57 10.78
CA LEU A 85 -5.09 8.34 9.62
C LEU A 85 -4.50 9.75 9.59
N CYS A 86 -4.38 10.40 10.75
CA CYS A 86 -3.85 11.75 10.87
C CYS A 86 -2.32 11.85 10.79
N GLU A 87 -1.59 10.75 11.04
CA GLU A 87 -0.12 10.74 10.99
C GLU A 87 0.37 11.19 9.61
N ARG A 88 1.36 12.10 9.61
CA ARG A 88 1.92 12.62 8.36
C ARG A 88 2.47 11.48 7.48
N LYS A 89 2.06 11.49 6.21
CA LYS A 89 2.61 10.57 5.20
C LYS A 89 4.10 10.79 4.96
N LYS A 90 4.82 9.73 4.56
CA LYS A 90 6.21 9.87 4.10
C LYS A 90 6.25 10.73 2.82
N PRO A 91 7.26 11.61 2.66
CA PRO A 91 7.45 12.33 1.41
C PRO A 91 7.75 11.34 0.28
N ALA A 92 7.20 11.60 -0.91
CA ALA A 92 7.57 10.86 -2.11
C ALA A 92 8.96 11.31 -2.56
N ILE A 93 9.93 10.41 -2.47
CA ILE A 93 11.30 10.57 -3.00
C ILE A 93 11.59 9.47 -4.03
N GLY A 94 12.67 9.59 -4.81
CA GLY A 94 13.08 8.54 -5.75
C GLY A 94 13.16 7.17 -5.07
N GLY A 95 12.51 6.16 -5.66
CA GLY A 95 12.40 4.80 -5.09
C GLY A 95 11.31 4.63 -4.03
N SER A 96 10.49 5.65 -3.76
CA SER A 96 9.34 5.51 -2.86
C SER A 96 8.21 4.73 -3.52
N GLY A 97 7.68 3.74 -2.79
CA GLY A 97 6.46 3.02 -3.17
C GLY A 97 5.20 3.66 -2.57
N LEU A 98 4.49 2.91 -1.74
CA LEU A 98 3.17 3.25 -1.16
C LEU A 98 3.07 4.62 -0.44
N CYS A 99 4.19 5.20 0.00
CA CYS A 99 4.24 6.49 0.71
C CYS A 99 3.27 6.62 1.91
N ALA A 100 2.95 5.52 2.60
CA ALA A 100 2.15 5.57 3.82
C ALA A 100 2.89 6.31 4.96
N ASN A 101 2.18 6.63 6.04
CA ASN A 101 2.81 7.15 7.25
C ASN A 101 3.74 6.10 7.90
N TYR A 102 4.57 6.55 8.85
CA TYR A 102 5.67 5.72 9.35
C TYR A 102 5.16 4.53 10.14
N THR A 103 4.24 4.74 11.08
CA THR A 103 3.65 3.66 11.89
C THR A 103 3.01 2.60 11.00
N THR A 104 2.14 3.02 10.05
CA THR A 104 1.44 2.09 9.15
C THR A 104 2.42 1.33 8.26
N SER A 105 3.43 2.00 7.70
CA SER A 105 4.43 1.34 6.87
C SER A 105 5.18 0.24 7.62
N PHE A 106 5.59 0.53 8.87
CA PHE A 106 6.33 -0.43 9.68
C PHE A 106 5.45 -1.61 10.08
N ALA A 107 4.21 -1.34 10.50
CA ALA A 107 3.25 -2.36 10.86
C ALA A 107 2.93 -3.30 9.68
N ILE A 108 2.66 -2.75 8.49
CA ILE A 108 2.42 -3.55 7.28
C ILE A 108 3.62 -4.42 6.94
N LEU A 109 4.84 -3.87 7.02
CA LEU A 109 6.05 -4.64 6.71
C LEU A 109 6.27 -5.78 7.71
N ALA A 110 6.09 -5.52 9.01
CA ALA A 110 6.22 -6.53 10.05
C ALA A 110 5.17 -7.64 9.88
N ASP A 111 3.93 -7.27 9.60
CA ASP A 111 2.82 -8.19 9.37
C ASP A 111 3.03 -9.03 8.09
N ALA A 112 3.44 -8.42 6.98
CA ALA A 112 3.75 -9.13 5.75
C ALA A 112 4.83 -10.21 5.95
N VAL A 113 5.86 -9.92 6.73
CA VAL A 113 6.90 -10.91 7.08
C VAL A 113 6.31 -12.03 7.92
N ALA A 114 5.47 -11.71 8.90
CA ALA A 114 4.80 -12.71 9.75
C ALA A 114 3.86 -13.60 8.95
N LEU A 115 3.06 -13.04 8.03
CA LEU A 115 2.15 -13.78 7.15
C LEU A 115 2.90 -14.77 6.27
N VAL A 116 3.97 -14.33 5.60
CA VAL A 116 4.74 -15.20 4.69
C VAL A 116 5.51 -16.28 5.47
N ARG A 117 6.14 -15.93 6.58
CA ARG A 117 6.96 -16.89 7.36
C ARG A 117 6.12 -17.81 8.25
N GLY A 118 4.95 -17.36 8.66
CA GLY A 118 4.04 -18.11 9.53
C GLY A 118 3.15 -19.10 8.78
N ASP A 119 3.00 -18.93 7.46
CA ASP A 119 2.20 -19.82 6.65
C ASP A 119 3.03 -21.02 6.16
N ARG A 120 2.55 -22.23 6.47
CA ARG A 120 3.18 -23.46 5.98
C ARG A 120 3.18 -23.55 4.46
N PHE A 121 2.15 -23.03 3.79
CA PHE A 121 2.01 -23.11 2.34
C PHE A 121 2.95 -22.17 1.59
N TYR A 122 3.50 -21.16 2.25
CA TYR A 122 4.57 -20.31 1.73
C TYR A 122 5.97 -20.71 2.20
N SER A 123 6.07 -21.72 3.07
CA SER A 123 7.34 -22.18 3.65
C SER A 123 7.56 -23.68 3.44
N LYS A 124 7.10 -24.51 4.38
CA LYS A 124 7.38 -25.95 4.43
C LYS A 124 6.67 -26.77 3.35
N ASP A 125 5.42 -26.41 3.06
CA ASP A 125 4.54 -27.15 2.17
C ASP A 125 4.62 -26.64 0.72
N ALA A 126 5.40 -25.58 0.45
CA ALA A 126 5.70 -25.05 -0.88
C ALA A 126 6.66 -25.97 -1.66
N THR A 127 6.20 -27.18 -1.97
CA THR A 127 7.01 -28.22 -2.62
C THR A 127 6.37 -28.76 -3.90
N TYR A 128 7.19 -29.34 -4.78
CA TYR A 128 6.75 -30.03 -5.98
C TYR A 128 5.75 -31.16 -5.72
N TYR A 129 5.79 -31.79 -4.53
CA TYR A 129 4.86 -32.84 -4.15
C TYR A 129 3.45 -32.28 -3.90
N ASN A 130 3.34 -31.17 -3.16
CA ASN A 130 2.06 -30.57 -2.80
C ASN A 130 1.48 -29.65 -3.89
N LEU A 131 2.32 -28.90 -4.60
CA LEU A 131 1.90 -27.91 -5.60
C LEU A 131 2.03 -28.42 -7.03
N THR A 132 2.55 -29.63 -7.25
CA THR A 132 2.99 -30.16 -8.55
C THR A 132 4.14 -29.35 -9.16
N LYS A 133 4.77 -29.90 -10.20
CA LYS A 133 5.77 -29.17 -10.99
C LYS A 133 5.21 -27.91 -11.62
N PHE A 134 4.05 -28.03 -12.25
CA PHE A 134 3.39 -26.90 -12.87
C PHE A 134 3.07 -25.79 -11.85
N GLY A 135 2.48 -26.11 -10.70
CA GLY A 135 2.11 -25.08 -9.71
C GLY A 135 3.31 -24.44 -9.01
N MET A 136 4.39 -25.20 -8.77
CA MET A 136 5.65 -24.62 -8.30
C MET A 136 6.21 -23.63 -9.31
N GLU A 137 6.40 -24.05 -10.57
CA GLU A 137 6.95 -23.19 -11.63
C GLU A 137 6.04 -21.97 -11.90
N ASP A 138 4.72 -22.17 -11.88
CA ASP A 138 3.74 -21.10 -12.09
C ASP A 138 3.55 -20.18 -10.88
N SER A 139 4.07 -20.50 -9.69
CA SER A 139 4.06 -19.58 -8.54
C SER A 139 5.33 -18.74 -8.46
N GLN A 140 6.44 -19.19 -9.05
CA GLN A 140 7.72 -18.48 -8.97
C GLN A 140 7.74 -17.17 -9.74
N VAL A 141 8.48 -16.20 -9.22
CA VAL A 141 8.80 -14.96 -9.91
C VAL A 141 9.80 -15.27 -11.04
N ILE A 142 9.51 -14.80 -12.25
CA ILE A 142 10.45 -14.85 -13.38
C ILE A 142 10.88 -13.42 -13.65
N ASP A 143 12.15 -13.11 -13.44
CA ASP A 143 12.64 -11.75 -13.67
C ASP A 143 12.61 -11.44 -15.18
N THR A 144 11.75 -10.50 -15.56
CA THR A 144 11.50 -10.10 -16.96
C THR A 144 11.26 -8.59 -17.01
N VAL A 145 10.62 -8.11 -18.08
CA VAL A 145 10.33 -6.68 -18.32
C VAL A 145 9.51 -5.99 -17.21
N ASP A 146 8.86 -6.75 -16.36
CA ASP A 146 7.91 -6.30 -15.34
C ASP A 146 8.46 -6.43 -13.90
N PHE A 147 9.77 -6.63 -13.74
CA PHE A 147 10.45 -6.81 -12.45
C PHE A 147 9.83 -7.91 -11.57
N GLY A 148 9.28 -8.95 -12.20
CA GLY A 148 8.72 -10.07 -11.46
C GLY A 148 7.29 -9.88 -10.96
N THR A 149 6.56 -8.84 -11.40
CA THR A 149 5.19 -8.62 -10.95
C THR A 149 4.26 -9.78 -11.38
N LEU A 150 3.58 -10.39 -10.41
CA LEU A 150 2.70 -11.53 -10.68
C LEU A 150 1.34 -11.09 -11.23
N ILE A 151 0.80 -9.97 -10.75
CA ILE A 151 -0.51 -9.47 -11.16
C ILE A 151 -0.53 -9.10 -12.65
N GLY A 152 0.48 -8.36 -13.11
CA GLY A 152 0.55 -7.97 -14.52
C GLY A 152 0.67 -9.17 -15.45
N ARG A 153 1.68 -10.02 -15.23
CA ARG A 153 1.97 -11.14 -16.13
C ARG A 153 0.97 -12.30 -16.01
N LYS A 154 0.74 -12.79 -14.78
CA LYS A 154 0.02 -14.06 -14.56
C LYS A 154 -1.48 -13.87 -14.46
N LEU A 155 -1.98 -12.67 -14.17
CA LEU A 155 -3.40 -12.36 -14.19
C LEU A 155 -3.78 -11.57 -15.44
N ILE A 156 -3.24 -10.35 -15.63
CA ILE A 156 -3.68 -9.48 -16.72
C ILE A 156 -3.26 -10.04 -18.08
N LEU A 157 -1.95 -10.23 -18.33
CA LEU A 157 -1.46 -10.70 -19.63
C LEU A 157 -1.90 -12.13 -19.94
N ARG A 158 -2.02 -13.00 -18.95
CA ARG A 158 -2.50 -14.38 -19.16
C ARG A 158 -3.94 -14.44 -19.67
N HIS A 159 -4.82 -13.63 -19.09
CA HIS A 159 -6.26 -13.69 -19.39
C HIS A 159 -6.71 -12.67 -20.43
N LEU A 160 -5.91 -11.64 -20.71
CA LEU A 160 -6.23 -10.53 -21.62
C LEU A 160 -5.12 -10.30 -22.66
N ASN A 161 -4.43 -11.37 -23.09
CA ASN A 161 -3.35 -11.31 -24.09
C ASN A 161 -3.75 -10.73 -25.47
N GLY A 162 -5.05 -10.72 -25.81
CA GLY A 162 -5.56 -10.08 -27.03
C GLY A 162 -5.82 -8.58 -26.89
N VAL A 163 -5.76 -8.05 -25.67
CA VAL A 163 -6.01 -6.64 -25.34
C VAL A 163 -4.70 -5.88 -25.14
N TYR A 164 -3.73 -6.54 -24.48
CA TYR A 164 -2.43 -5.94 -24.12
C TYR A 164 -1.28 -6.66 -24.83
N SER A 165 -0.31 -5.89 -25.34
CA SER A 165 0.98 -6.46 -25.72
C SER A 165 1.77 -6.91 -24.47
N GLN A 166 2.72 -7.83 -24.63
CA GLN A 166 3.46 -8.44 -23.50
C GLN A 166 4.29 -7.43 -22.69
N ASN A 167 4.65 -6.30 -23.30
CA ASN A 167 5.41 -5.22 -22.69
C ASN A 167 4.56 -3.95 -22.49
N ASN A 168 3.23 -4.05 -22.55
CA ASN A 168 2.34 -2.92 -22.37
C ASN A 168 2.30 -2.45 -20.92
N VAL A 169 2.64 -1.18 -20.67
CA VAL A 169 2.81 -0.62 -19.32
C VAL A 169 1.54 -0.67 -18.47
N TYR A 170 0.35 -0.61 -19.09
CA TYR A 170 -0.92 -0.71 -18.38
C TYR A 170 -1.10 -2.09 -17.75
N ALA A 171 -0.54 -3.14 -18.37
CA ALA A 171 -0.62 -4.50 -17.84
C ALA A 171 0.51 -4.79 -16.85
N ILE A 172 1.76 -4.43 -17.17
CA ILE A 172 2.92 -4.81 -16.36
C ILE A 172 3.15 -3.89 -15.14
N PHE A 173 2.61 -2.67 -15.14
CA PHE A 173 2.67 -1.73 -14.01
C PHE A 173 1.27 -1.22 -13.61
N PRO A 174 0.36 -2.10 -13.16
CA PRO A 174 -1.07 -1.76 -13.02
C PRO A 174 -1.38 -0.81 -11.85
N PHE A 175 -0.40 -0.45 -11.03
CA PHE A 175 -0.58 0.40 -9.84
C PHE A 175 0.05 1.79 -9.98
N THR A 176 0.62 2.11 -11.13
CA THR A 176 1.22 3.41 -11.42
C THR A 176 0.68 3.90 -12.76
N ILE A 177 0.24 5.16 -12.82
CA ILE A 177 -0.24 5.73 -14.07
C ILE A 177 0.89 5.74 -15.13
N PRO A 178 0.59 5.51 -16.42
CA PRO A 178 1.60 5.38 -17.47
C PRO A 178 2.62 6.52 -17.50
N ASP A 179 2.19 7.76 -17.30
CA ASP A 179 3.06 8.94 -17.35
C ASP A 179 4.08 8.95 -16.19
N GLU A 180 3.70 8.51 -15.00
CA GLU A 180 4.64 8.36 -13.87
C GLU A 180 5.57 7.17 -14.08
N THR A 181 5.05 6.07 -14.63
CA THR A 181 5.86 4.91 -15.03
C THR A 181 6.93 5.32 -16.04
N GLN A 182 6.61 6.17 -17.03
CA GLN A 182 7.58 6.67 -18.00
C GLN A 182 8.71 7.47 -17.32
N LYS A 183 8.36 8.37 -16.39
CA LYS A 183 9.34 9.16 -15.62
C LYS A 183 10.29 8.26 -14.81
N HIS A 184 9.76 7.19 -14.21
CA HIS A 184 10.54 6.28 -13.37
C HIS A 184 11.41 5.30 -14.16
N LEU A 185 10.95 4.85 -15.34
CA LEU A 185 11.73 3.98 -16.21
C LEU A 185 12.90 4.72 -16.88
N GLY A 186 12.75 6.04 -17.08
CA GLY A 186 13.75 6.90 -17.70
C GLY A 186 13.93 6.62 -19.20
N GLU A 187 14.82 7.38 -19.83
CA GLU A 187 15.02 7.34 -21.29
C GLU A 187 15.81 6.12 -21.77
N THR A 188 16.47 5.39 -20.87
CA THR A 188 17.35 4.27 -21.20
C THR A 188 16.62 2.95 -21.42
N ARG A 189 15.33 2.87 -21.08
CA ARG A 189 14.53 1.65 -21.22
C ARG A 189 13.44 1.82 -22.27
N THR A 190 13.73 1.40 -23.49
CA THR A 190 12.89 1.61 -24.67
C THR A 190 11.99 0.43 -25.01
N ASN A 191 12.09 -0.68 -24.28
CA ASN A 191 11.39 -1.93 -24.58
C ASN A 191 9.95 -1.99 -24.06
N TYR A 192 9.33 -0.84 -23.77
CA TYR A 192 7.98 -0.74 -23.20
C TYR A 192 6.98 -0.14 -24.18
N ASP A 193 5.78 -0.70 -24.20
CA ASP A 193 4.67 -0.22 -25.00
C ASP A 193 3.75 0.67 -24.16
N PHE A 194 3.69 1.95 -24.50
CA PHE A 194 2.83 2.96 -23.87
C PHE A 194 1.52 3.19 -24.62
N THR A 195 1.27 2.46 -25.71
CA THR A 195 0.03 2.60 -26.47
C THR A 195 -1.17 2.18 -25.62
N LEU A 196 -2.29 2.87 -25.84
CA LEU A 196 -3.54 2.52 -25.19
C LEU A 196 -4.00 1.14 -25.70
N PRO A 197 -4.25 0.17 -24.82
CA PRO A 197 -4.66 -1.17 -25.22
C PRO A 197 -6.09 -1.19 -25.78
N LEU A 198 -6.39 -2.22 -26.60
CA LEU A 198 -7.61 -2.37 -27.41
C LEU A 198 -8.90 -2.56 -26.59
#